data_AF-A0A1Y1XAA7-F1
#
_entry.id   AF-A0A1Y1XAA7-F1
#
_cell.length_a   1.000
_cell.length_b   1.000
_cell.length_c   1.000
_cell.angle_alpha   90.00
_cell.angle_beta   90.00
_cell.angle_gamma   90.00
#
_symmetry.space_group_name_H-M   'P 1'
#
loop_
_entity.id
_entity.type
_entity.pdbx_description
1 polymer ?
#
loop_
_entity_poly.entity_id
_entity_poly.type
_entity_poly.pdbx_seq_one_letter_code
_entity_poly.pdbx_strand_id
1 'polypeptide(L)'
;MLLLKIIGQKEAIKEIDFNTLGLLIGMMILVMITKRSGVFEYIAIKLVKIARASPKKIMIYLSFTTGLLSALLDNVTTIMLIIPITLNITEELNISPIPLIITEVFASNVGGTGTLIG
;
A
#
# COMPACT_ATOMS: atom_id res chain seq x y z
N MET A 1 -13.33 12.89 -25.33
CA MET A 1 -13.14 12.33 -26.70
C MET A 1 -14.43 11.72 -27.24
N LEU A 2 -15.12 10.82 -26.53
CA LEU A 2 -16.46 10.31 -26.90
C LEU A 2 -17.54 11.42 -27.01
N LEU A 3 -17.65 12.27 -25.98
CA LEU A 3 -18.57 13.41 -25.96
C LEU A 3 -18.29 14.46 -27.06
N LEU A 4 -17.03 14.56 -27.47
CA LEU A 4 -16.59 15.45 -28.56
C LEU A 4 -16.75 14.78 -29.94
N LYS A 5 -17.32 13.56 -30.02
CA LYS A 5 -17.44 12.72 -31.23
C LYS A 5 -16.12 12.46 -31.97
N ILE A 6 -15.00 12.53 -31.26
CA ILE A 6 -13.66 12.27 -31.83
C ILE A 6 -13.43 10.76 -32.02
N ILE A 7 -14.08 9.92 -31.20
CA ILE A 7 -14.03 8.46 -31.27
C ILE A 7 -15.42 7.87 -31.02
N GLY A 8 -15.75 6.78 -31.72
CA GLY A 8 -17.01 6.06 -31.56
C GLY A 8 -17.01 5.13 -30.34
N GLN A 9 -18.20 4.80 -29.84
CA GLN A 9 -18.35 3.94 -28.64
C GLN A 9 -17.69 2.56 -28.79
N LYS A 10 -17.81 1.92 -29.97
CA LYS A 10 -17.16 0.63 -30.24
C LYS A 10 -15.64 0.71 -30.25
N GLU A 11 -15.11 1.84 -30.67
CA GLU A 11 -13.68 2.11 -30.77
C GLU A 11 -13.09 2.35 -29.38
N ALA A 12 -13.76 3.16 -28.57
CA ALA A 12 -13.39 3.37 -27.18
C ALA A 12 -13.37 2.07 -26.35
N ILE A 13 -14.30 1.15 -26.59
CA ILE A 13 -14.30 -0.16 -25.90
C ILE A 13 -13.14 -1.05 -26.37
N LYS A 14 -12.75 -0.97 -27.65
CA LYS A 14 -11.61 -1.74 -28.18
C LYS A 14 -10.27 -1.29 -27.60
N GLU A 15 -10.14 -0.01 -27.25
CA GLU A 15 -8.94 0.55 -26.62
C GLU A 15 -8.78 0.14 -25.14
N ILE A 16 -9.80 -0.48 -24.52
CA ILE A 16 -9.70 -0.97 -23.15
C ILE A 16 -8.87 -2.25 -23.13
N ASP A 17 -7.76 -2.24 -22.39
CA ASP A 17 -6.99 -3.43 -22.10
C ASP A 17 -7.62 -4.23 -20.95
N PHE A 18 -8.45 -5.22 -21.31
CA PHE A 18 -9.09 -6.11 -20.36
C PHE A 18 -8.12 -7.05 -19.63
N ASN A 19 -6.93 -7.32 -20.18
CA ASN A 19 -5.94 -8.16 -19.50
C ASN A 19 -5.36 -7.41 -18.30
N THR A 20 -5.02 -6.13 -18.49
CA THR A 20 -4.57 -5.26 -17.39
C THR A 20 -5.66 -5.10 -16.33
N LEU A 21 -6.92 -4.90 -16.72
CA LEU A 21 -8.03 -4.85 -15.76
C LEU A 21 -8.19 -6.17 -14.98
N GLY A 22 -8.11 -7.31 -15.67
CA GLY A 22 -8.17 -8.63 -15.04
C GLY A 22 -7.04 -8.85 -14.04
N LEU A 23 -5.82 -8.44 -14.38
CA LEU A 23 -4.65 -8.49 -13.50
C LEU A 23 -4.86 -7.65 -12.23
N LEU A 24 -5.29 -6.39 -12.39
CA LEU A 24 -5.54 -5.48 -11.27
C LEU A 24 -6.64 -6.01 -10.34
N ILE A 25 -7.77 -6.47 -10.90
CA ILE A 25 -8.86 -7.05 -10.11
C ILE A 25 -8.40 -8.30 -9.37
N GLY A 26 -7.68 -9.21 -10.06
CA GLY A 26 -7.16 -10.43 -9.47
C GLY A 26 -6.21 -10.15 -8.31
N MET A 27 -5.31 -9.16 -8.47
CA MET A 27 -4.46 -8.71 -7.38
C MET A 27 -5.28 -8.17 -6.22
N MET A 28 -6.21 -7.23 -6.44
CA MET A 28 -6.99 -6.61 -5.36
C MET A 28 -7.74 -7.66 -4.53
N ILE A 29 -8.27 -8.72 -5.18
CA ILE A 29 -8.89 -9.85 -4.49
C ILE A 29 -7.88 -10.58 -3.60
N LEU A 30 -6.69 -10.91 -4.12
CA LEU A 30 -5.63 -11.55 -3.34
C LEU A 30 -5.21 -10.70 -2.14
N VAL A 31 -5.07 -9.39 -2.32
CA VAL A 31 -4.71 -8.48 -1.21
C VAL A 31 -5.82 -8.46 -0.15
N MET A 32 -7.07 -8.37 -0.57
CA MET A 32 -8.22 -8.35 0.34
C MET A 32 -8.34 -9.63 1.16
N ILE A 33 -8.09 -10.80 0.55
CA ILE A 33 -8.08 -12.08 1.27
C ILE A 33 -6.90 -12.14 2.23
N THR A 34 -5.71 -11.76 1.78
CA THR A 34 -4.49 -11.72 2.60
C THR A 34 -4.66 -10.80 3.81
N LYS A 35 -5.30 -9.63 3.65
CA LYS A 35 -5.64 -8.72 4.74
C LYS A 35 -6.42 -9.40 5.85
N ARG A 36 -7.41 -10.24 5.51
CA ARG A 36 -8.24 -10.95 6.50
C ARG A 36 -7.46 -11.95 7.36
N SER A 37 -6.26 -12.36 6.93
CA SER A 37 -5.41 -13.27 7.70
C SER A 37 -4.70 -12.60 8.89
N GLY A 38 -4.62 -11.27 8.93
CA GLY A 38 -3.88 -10.53 9.96
C GLY A 38 -2.36 -10.56 9.79
N VAL A 39 -1.85 -11.01 8.63
CA VAL A 39 -0.41 -11.15 8.38
C VAL A 39 0.33 -9.81 8.47
N PHE A 40 -0.30 -8.71 8.04
CA PHE A 40 0.31 -7.39 8.03
C PHE A 40 0.45 -6.83 9.45
N GLU A 41 -0.59 -6.99 10.27
CA GLU A 41 -0.59 -6.67 11.70
C GLU A 41 0.50 -7.45 12.42
N TYR A 42 0.61 -8.76 12.15
CA TYR A 42 1.65 -9.61 12.72
C TYR A 42 3.07 -9.11 12.37
N ILE A 43 3.31 -8.79 11.09
CA ILE A 43 4.61 -8.26 10.63
C ILE A 43 4.94 -6.95 11.36
N ALA A 44 4.00 -6.00 11.39
CA ALA A 44 4.20 -4.71 12.01
C ALA A 44 4.53 -4.82 13.51
N ILE A 45 3.76 -5.62 14.27
CA ILE A 45 4.02 -5.86 15.70
C ILE A 45 5.40 -6.48 15.90
N LYS A 46 5.80 -7.43 15.04
CA LYS A 46 7.13 -8.04 15.10
C LYS A 46 8.25 -7.01 14.87
N LEU A 47 8.06 -6.09 13.91
CA LEU A 47 9.03 -5.02 13.65
C LEU A 47 9.15 -4.05 14.82
N VAL A 48 8.04 -3.69 15.47
CA VAL A 48 8.06 -2.85 16.69
C VAL A 48 8.81 -3.53 17.84
N LYS A 49 8.61 -4.84 18.03
CA LYS A 49 9.36 -5.62 19.03
C LYS A 49 10.86 -5.64 18.73
N ILE A 50 11.25 -5.83 17.47
CA ILE A 50 12.66 -5.78 17.03
C ILE A 50 13.24 -4.38 17.22
N ALA A 51 12.45 -3.33 16.97
CA ALA A 51 12.83 -1.94 17.19
C ALA A 51 13.03 -1.58 18.67
N ARG A 52 12.65 -2.46 19.61
CA ARG A 52 12.69 -2.23 21.06
C ARG A 52 12.00 -0.92 21.45
N ALA A 53 10.84 -0.65 20.84
CA ALA A 53 10.06 0.57 21.08
C ALA A 53 10.79 1.90 20.79
N SER A 54 11.92 1.88 20.05
CA SER A 54 12.63 3.11 19.69
C SER A 54 11.96 3.80 18.50
N PRO A 55 11.48 5.06 18.62
CA PRO A 55 10.72 5.73 17.56
C PRO A 55 11.48 5.82 16.23
N LYS A 56 12.79 6.10 16.28
CA LYS A 56 13.65 6.15 15.08
C LYS A 56 13.74 4.79 14.37
N LYS A 57 13.88 3.70 15.13
CA LYS A 57 13.99 2.35 14.55
C LYS A 57 12.66 1.89 13.98
N ILE A 58 11.55 2.19 14.66
CA ILE A 58 10.20 1.90 14.18
C ILE A 58 9.97 2.61 12.85
N MET A 59 10.27 3.90 12.77
CA MET A 59 10.13 4.67 11.53
C MET A 59 10.90 4.03 10.37
N ILE A 60 12.16 3.63 10.59
CA ILE A 60 12.98 2.98 9.55
C ILE A 60 12.37 1.63 9.14
N TYR A 61 12.03 0.77 10.11
CA TYR A 61 11.55 -0.57 9.82
C TYR A 61 10.16 -0.58 9.18
N LEU A 62 9.22 0.20 9.71
CA LEU A 62 7.88 0.30 9.13
C LEU A 62 7.93 0.94 7.75
N SER A 63 8.72 2.00 7.54
CA SER A 63 8.82 2.63 6.21
C SER A 63 9.46 1.69 5.19
N PHE A 64 10.54 0.99 5.56
CA PHE A 64 11.17 0.02 4.66
C PHE A 64 10.22 -1.13 4.31
N THR A 65 9.53 -1.69 5.29
CA THR A 65 8.51 -2.73 5.06
C THR A 65 7.34 -2.20 4.24
N THR A 66 6.91 -0.96 4.46
CA THR A 66 5.86 -0.30 3.67
C THR A 66 6.26 -0.19 2.20
N GLY A 67 7.49 0.25 1.91
CA GLY A 67 7.99 0.28 0.53
C GLY A 67 8.08 -1.11 -0.10
N LEU A 68 8.56 -2.10 0.64
CA LEU A 68 8.63 -3.49 0.16
C LEU A 68 7.25 -4.09 -0.12
N LEU A 69 6.28 -3.85 0.78
CA LEU A 69 4.90 -4.28 0.60
C LEU A 69 4.24 -3.55 -0.57
N SER A 70 4.51 -2.26 -0.73
CA SER A 70 4.02 -1.47 -1.87
C SER A 70 4.64 -1.87 -3.20
N ALA A 71 5.76 -2.57 -3.22
CA ALA A 71 6.28 -3.16 -4.46
C ALA A 71 5.45 -4.40 -4.88
N LEU A 72 4.80 -5.07 -3.93
CA LEU A 72 4.00 -6.28 -4.14
C LEU A 72 2.49 -6.01 -4.25
N LEU A 73 2.05 -4.88 -3.69
CA LEU A 73 0.66 -4.42 -3.61
C LEU A 73 0.60 -3.01 -4.18
N ASP A 74 -0.56 -2.55 -4.67
CA ASP A 74 -0.66 -1.14 -5.04
C ASP A 74 -0.47 -0.21 -3.81
N ASN A 75 0.01 1.00 -4.08
CA ASN A 75 0.34 2.00 -3.06
C ASN A 75 -0.86 2.40 -2.18
N VAL A 76 -2.03 2.60 -2.78
CA VAL A 76 -3.25 2.98 -2.06
C VAL A 76 -3.66 1.88 -1.07
N THR A 77 -3.66 0.63 -1.53
CA THR A 77 -3.99 -0.51 -0.68
C THR A 77 -2.98 -0.69 0.46
N THR A 78 -1.68 -0.51 0.18
CA THR A 78 -0.63 -0.61 1.21
C THR A 78 -0.84 0.41 2.33
N ILE A 79 -1.15 1.65 1.98
CA ILE A 79 -1.39 2.72 2.96
C ILE A 79 -2.68 2.49 3.76
N MET A 80 -3.75 1.99 3.13
CA MET A 80 -4.98 1.60 3.84
C MET A 80 -4.77 0.45 4.84
N LEU A 81 -3.72 -0.35 4.66
CA LEU A 81 -3.34 -1.41 5.60
C LEU A 81 -2.45 -0.88 6.73
N ILE A 82 -1.41 -0.11 6.38
CA ILE A 82 -0.38 0.30 7.33
C ILE A 82 -0.86 1.39 8.28
N ILE A 83 -1.58 2.41 7.81
CA ILE A 83 -2.03 3.54 8.65
C ILE A 83 -2.75 3.10 9.95
N PRO A 84 -3.80 2.25 9.92
CA PRO A 84 -4.47 1.86 11.16
C PRO A 84 -3.52 1.14 12.14
N ILE A 85 -2.54 0.40 11.62
CA ILE A 85 -1.54 -0.28 12.42
C ILE A 85 -0.56 0.73 13.04
N THR A 86 -0.09 1.68 12.23
CA THR A 86 0.78 2.79 12.66
C THR A 86 0.12 3.63 13.75
N LEU A 87 -1.17 3.97 13.60
CA LEU A 87 -1.94 4.70 14.61
C LEU A 87 -1.94 3.96 15.94
N ASN A 88 -2.30 2.67 15.94
CA ASN A 88 -2.31 1.85 17.16
C ASN A 88 -0.91 1.79 17.82
N ILE A 89 0.16 1.63 17.03
CA ILE A 89 1.53 1.60 17.54
C ILE A 89 1.93 2.95 18.17
N THR A 90 1.59 4.05 17.50
CA THR A 90 1.96 5.39 17.95
C THR A 90 1.19 5.82 19.20
N GLU A 91 -0.07 5.39 19.32
CA GLU A 91 -0.89 5.57 20.51
C GLU A 91 -0.30 4.82 21.71
N GLU A 92 0.05 3.53 21.54
CA GLU A 92 0.66 2.71 22.59
C GLU A 92 2.02 3.26 23.06
N LEU A 93 2.80 3.83 22.13
CA LEU A 93 4.12 4.40 22.42
C LEU A 93 4.06 5.88 22.83
N ASN A 94 2.87 6.49 22.84
CA ASN A 94 2.64 7.90 23.13
C ASN A 94 3.54 8.85 22.30
N ILE A 95 3.63 8.59 21.01
CA ILE A 95 4.39 9.39 20.03
C ILE A 95 3.46 9.96 18.95
N SER A 96 3.85 11.07 18.32
CA SER A 96 3.07 11.64 17.22
C SER A 96 3.08 10.71 15.99
N PRO A 97 1.92 10.34 15.43
CA PRO A 97 1.84 9.49 14.22
C PRO A 97 2.25 10.22 12.94
N ILE A 98 2.12 11.56 12.91
CA ILE A 98 2.26 12.35 11.68
C ILE A 98 3.58 12.09 10.94
N PRO A 99 4.76 12.14 11.59
CA PRO A 99 6.03 11.90 10.91
C PRO A 99 6.15 10.48 10.34
N LEU A 100 5.62 9.48 11.06
CA LEU A 100 5.63 8.09 10.59
C LEU A 100 4.77 7.94 9.34
N ILE A 101 3.52 8.41 9.39
CA ILE A 101 2.57 8.30 8.28
C ILE A 101 3.12 9.00 7.03
N ILE A 102 3.69 10.20 7.19
CA ILE A 102 4.30 10.92 6.05
C ILE A 102 5.43 10.08 5.44
N THR A 103 6.31 9.51 6.28
CA THR A 103 7.43 8.69 5.81
C THR A 103 6.94 7.41 5.12
N GLU A 104 5.90 6.78 5.66
CA GLU A 104 5.25 5.59 5.09
C GLU A 104 4.60 5.89 3.74
N VAL A 105 3.93 7.04 3.58
CA VAL A 105 3.36 7.49 2.30
C VAL A 105 4.45 7.67 1.24
N PHE A 106 5.56 8.34 1.59
CA PHE A 106 6.69 8.46 0.66
C PHE A 106 7.30 7.10 0.33
N ALA A 107 7.50 6.24 1.34
CA ALA A 107 8.06 4.92 1.14
C ALA A 107 7.16 4.03 0.27
N SER A 108 5.83 4.09 0.43
CA SER A 108 4.87 3.38 -0.40
C SER A 108 4.93 3.87 -1.84
N ASN A 109 4.94 5.17 -2.09
CA ASN A 109 5.01 5.68 -3.47
C ASN A 109 6.33 5.31 -4.16
N VAL A 110 7.46 5.35 -3.45
CA VAL A 110 8.74 4.91 -4.00
C VAL A 110 8.76 3.39 -4.21
N GLY A 111 8.25 2.63 -3.24
CA GLY A 111 8.18 1.17 -3.30
C GLY A 111 7.29 0.64 -4.42
N GLY A 112 6.13 1.29 -4.62
CA GLY A 112 5.20 1.07 -5.73
C GLY A 112 5.95 0.95 -7.05
N THR A 113 6.66 2.02 -7.40
CA THR A 113 7.39 2.12 -8.67
C THR A 113 8.48 1.06 -8.90
N GLY A 114 8.74 0.18 -7.93
CA GLY A 114 9.68 -0.92 -8.05
C GLY A 114 9.18 -2.10 -8.91
N THR A 115 7.87 -2.24 -9.17
CA THR A 115 7.34 -3.33 -10.02
C THR A 115 6.35 -2.82 -11.07
N LEU A 116 5.94 -3.70 -12.00
CA LEU A 116 4.89 -3.40 -13.00
C LEU A 116 3.49 -3.21 -12.38
N ILE A 117 3.34 -3.61 -11.13
CA ILE A 117 2.06 -3.70 -10.43
C ILE A 117 1.90 -2.54 -9.43
N GLY A 118 3.00 -2.16 -8.79
CA GLY A 118 3.06 -1.05 -7.84
C GLY A 118 3.35 0.30 -8.51
#